data_AF-A0A6A5ZG46-F1
#
_entry.id   AF-A0A6A5ZG46-F1
#
_cell.length_a   1.000
_cell.length_b   1.000
_cell.length_c   1.000
_cell.angle_alpha   90.00
_cell.angle_beta   90.00
_cell.angle_gamma   90.00
#
_symmetry.space_group_name_H-M   'P 1'
#
loop_
_entity.id
_entity.type
_entity.pdbx_description
1 polymer ?
#
loop_
_entity_poly.entity_id
_entity_poly.type
_entity_poly.pdbx_seq_one_letter_code
_entity_poly.pdbx_strand_id
1 'polypeptide(L)'
;MVPRTLAYQAVAVKDEALLRQSLTQISLGRDILHDTNTDLWKHIAGSRTDSGLWSTGNGWALGGIARVLATIKNWLTSSGWTIEQQQLVSFAKDIIDSAVHVGPEPSSGLLRHYISTPSTFAEAAGTAMIATNIYRLAVLAPDIFVTSTYLTWADTARAAVVQSVGSNGVLKSGINSYKYMENTPYEDTSPEAQRPRAF
;
A
#
# COMPACT_ATOMS: atom_id res chain seq x y z
N MET A 1 4.13 -8.04 -4.59
CA MET A 1 5.44 -7.82 -5.26
C MET A 1 5.41 -8.14 -6.75
N VAL A 2 4.82 -9.27 -7.17
CA VAL A 2 4.86 -9.77 -8.56
C VAL A 2 4.13 -8.91 -9.60
N PRO A 3 2.90 -8.39 -9.36
CA PRO A 3 2.14 -7.72 -10.41
C PRO A 3 2.91 -6.58 -11.11
N ARG A 4 3.50 -5.66 -10.34
CA ARG A 4 4.30 -4.55 -10.90
C ARG A 4 5.48 -5.02 -11.77
N THR A 5 6.08 -6.17 -11.44
CA THR A 5 7.20 -6.72 -12.21
C THR A 5 6.69 -7.26 -13.54
N LEU A 6 5.55 -7.97 -13.54
CA LEU A 6 4.90 -8.42 -14.76
C LEU A 6 4.48 -7.24 -15.64
N ALA A 7 3.91 -6.18 -15.06
CA ALA A 7 3.51 -4.99 -15.80
C ALA A 7 4.71 -4.28 -16.47
N TYR A 8 5.82 -4.12 -15.75
CA TYR A 8 7.04 -3.55 -16.32
C TYR A 8 7.59 -4.43 -17.46
N GLN A 9 7.68 -5.75 -17.22
CA GLN A 9 8.16 -6.70 -18.22
C GLN A 9 7.27 -6.71 -19.46
N ALA A 10 5.95 -6.64 -19.30
CA ALA A 10 4.98 -6.59 -20.38
C ALA A 10 5.26 -5.45 -21.36
N VAL A 11 5.55 -4.25 -20.85
CA VAL A 11 5.94 -3.12 -21.71
C VAL A 11 7.29 -3.38 -22.40
N ALA A 12 8.28 -3.91 -21.66
CA ALA A 12 9.61 -4.16 -22.19
C ALA A 12 9.63 -5.18 -23.34
N VAL A 13 8.81 -6.23 -23.25
CA VAL A 13 8.69 -7.26 -24.30
C VAL A 13 7.49 -7.07 -25.23
N LYS A 14 6.73 -5.98 -25.05
CA LYS A 14 5.51 -5.65 -25.80
C LYS A 14 4.44 -6.75 -25.76
N ASP A 15 4.26 -7.36 -24.59
CA ASP A 15 3.33 -8.46 -24.37
C ASP A 15 2.08 -7.98 -23.62
N GLU A 16 0.98 -7.78 -24.36
CA GLU A 16 -0.30 -7.38 -23.79
C GLU A 16 -0.85 -8.41 -22.80
N ALA A 17 -0.71 -9.70 -23.12
CA ALA A 17 -1.21 -10.78 -22.29
C ALA A 17 -0.50 -10.78 -20.94
N LEU A 18 0.80 -10.49 -20.91
CA LEU A 18 1.56 -10.37 -19.66
C LEU A 18 1.08 -9.20 -18.79
N LEU A 19 0.67 -8.07 -19.39
CA LEU A 19 0.06 -6.98 -18.64
C LEU A 19 -1.31 -7.38 -18.08
N ARG A 20 -2.11 -8.13 -18.84
CA ARG A 20 -3.38 -8.69 -18.34
C ARG A 20 -3.14 -9.66 -17.19
N GLN A 21 -2.09 -10.48 -17.23
CA GLN A 21 -1.71 -11.33 -16.10
C GLN A 21 -1.39 -10.50 -14.84
N SER A 22 -0.73 -9.35 -14.97
CA SER A 22 -0.52 -8.44 -13.84
C SER A 22 -1.84 -8.00 -13.18
N LEU A 23 -2.85 -7.65 -13.98
CA LEU A 23 -4.18 -7.30 -13.49
C LEU A 23 -4.85 -8.49 -12.80
N THR A 24 -4.86 -9.65 -13.47
CA THR A 24 -5.45 -10.88 -12.92
C THR A 24 -4.87 -11.24 -11.56
N GLN A 25 -3.55 -11.11 -11.38
CA GLN A 25 -2.90 -11.37 -10.09
C GLN A 25 -3.33 -10.40 -8.98
N ILE A 26 -3.63 -9.14 -9.30
CA ILE A 26 -4.18 -8.18 -8.34
C ILE A 26 -5.61 -8.58 -7.96
N SER A 27 -6.46 -8.87 -8.95
CA SER A 27 -7.86 -9.23 -8.71
C SER A 27 -7.99 -10.51 -7.89
N LEU A 28 -7.26 -11.57 -8.26
CA LEU A 28 -7.23 -12.82 -7.49
C LEU A 28 -6.69 -12.62 -6.06
N GLY A 29 -5.67 -11.77 -5.91
CA GLY A 29 -5.14 -11.41 -4.59
C GLY A 29 -6.20 -10.73 -3.74
N ARG A 30 -6.96 -9.80 -4.32
CA ARG A 30 -8.08 -9.15 -3.65
C ARG A 30 -9.17 -10.17 -3.28
N ASP A 31 -9.61 -11.01 -4.21
CA ASP A 31 -10.70 -11.97 -3.97
C ASP A 31 -10.45 -12.87 -2.76
N ILE A 32 -9.18 -13.21 -2.52
CA ILE A 32 -8.78 -14.09 -1.41
C ILE A 32 -8.49 -13.32 -0.12
N LEU A 33 -7.86 -12.14 -0.21
CA LEU A 33 -7.34 -11.41 0.94
C LEU A 33 -8.29 -10.31 1.44
N HIS A 34 -9.26 -9.88 0.65
CA HIS A 34 -10.18 -8.81 1.03
C HIS A 34 -10.98 -9.18 2.29
N ASP A 35 -11.03 -8.24 3.22
CA ASP A 35 -11.88 -8.27 4.38
C ASP A 35 -13.11 -7.40 4.14
N THR A 36 -14.28 -8.02 4.04
CA THR A 36 -15.52 -7.31 3.68
C THR A 36 -16.04 -6.34 4.74
N ASN A 37 -15.50 -6.39 5.96
CA ASN A 37 -15.91 -5.48 7.04
C ASN A 37 -15.12 -4.17 7.00
N THR A 38 -13.89 -4.22 6.53
CA THR A 38 -12.94 -3.11 6.58
C THR A 38 -12.40 -2.70 5.24
N ASP A 39 -12.68 -3.44 4.16
CA ASP A 39 -12.12 -3.26 2.82
C ASP A 39 -10.58 -3.35 2.70
N LEU A 40 -9.89 -3.62 3.80
CA LEU A 40 -8.47 -3.88 3.84
C LEU A 40 -8.17 -5.33 3.45
N TRP A 41 -6.91 -5.58 3.13
CA TRP A 41 -6.43 -6.90 2.74
C TRP A 41 -5.76 -7.56 3.96
N LYS A 42 -6.17 -8.81 4.22
CA LYS A 42 -5.57 -9.72 5.18
C LYS A 42 -4.13 -10.03 4.79
N HIS A 43 -3.30 -10.30 5.78
CA HIS A 43 -1.89 -10.56 5.57
C HIS A 43 -1.64 -11.87 4.81
N ILE A 44 -2.22 -12.99 5.26
CA ILE A 44 -2.04 -14.31 4.66
C ILE A 44 -3.34 -15.11 4.75
N ALA A 45 -3.76 -15.71 3.64
CA ALA A 45 -4.82 -16.71 3.60
C ALA A 45 -4.26 -18.05 3.11
N GLY A 46 -4.83 -19.16 3.62
CA GLY A 46 -4.48 -20.52 3.20
C GLY A 46 -4.07 -21.42 4.38
N SER A 47 -3.19 -22.39 4.11
CA SER A 47 -2.77 -23.38 5.13
C SER A 47 -1.96 -22.77 6.27
N ARG A 48 -1.21 -21.71 6.00
CA ARG A 48 -0.72 -20.76 7.00
C ARG A 48 -1.59 -19.51 6.86
N THR A 49 -2.31 -19.14 7.91
CA THR A 49 -3.21 -17.99 7.89
C THR A 49 -2.79 -16.96 8.92
N ASP A 50 -2.83 -15.71 8.51
CA ASP A 50 -2.82 -14.53 9.36
C ASP A 50 -3.88 -13.57 8.78
N SER A 51 -5.04 -13.51 9.42
CA SER A 51 -6.15 -12.67 8.99
C SER A 51 -5.99 -11.21 9.41
N GLY A 52 -4.87 -10.84 10.03
CA GLY A 52 -4.63 -9.48 10.46
C GLY A 52 -4.43 -8.52 9.28
N LEU A 53 -4.88 -7.28 9.47
CA LEU A 53 -4.91 -6.23 8.44
C LEU A 53 -3.64 -5.38 8.55
N TRP A 54 -2.55 -5.91 8.00
CA TRP A 54 -1.23 -5.29 8.09
C TRP A 54 -1.15 -3.94 7.40
N SER A 55 -0.69 -2.90 8.10
CA SER A 55 -0.35 -1.59 7.51
C SER A 55 0.60 -1.74 6.33
N THR A 56 1.72 -2.44 6.53
CA THR A 56 2.74 -2.67 5.50
C THR A 56 2.24 -3.56 4.37
N GLY A 57 1.44 -4.58 4.67
CA GLY A 57 0.82 -5.45 3.66
C GLY A 57 -0.12 -4.67 2.74
N ASN A 58 -1.00 -3.85 3.31
CA ASN A 58 -1.91 -2.97 2.57
C ASN A 58 -1.14 -1.88 1.80
N GLY A 59 -0.08 -1.32 2.37
CA GLY A 59 0.84 -0.41 1.67
C GLY A 59 1.49 -1.06 0.44
N TRP A 60 1.86 -2.35 0.51
CA TRP A 60 2.40 -3.10 -0.63
C TRP A 60 1.35 -3.39 -1.71
N ALA A 61 0.13 -3.75 -1.31
CA ALA A 61 -0.99 -3.93 -2.23
C ALA A 61 -1.26 -2.62 -2.99
N LEU A 62 -1.45 -1.53 -2.27
CA LEU A 62 -1.69 -0.19 -2.83
C LEU A 62 -0.55 0.26 -3.76
N GLY A 63 0.70 0.03 -3.36
CA GLY A 63 1.86 0.36 -4.20
C GLY A 63 2.01 -0.52 -5.45
N GLY A 64 1.51 -1.75 -5.42
CA GLY A 64 1.39 -2.61 -6.59
C GLY A 64 0.32 -2.08 -7.55
N ILE A 65 -0.88 -1.81 -7.03
CA ILE A 65 -2.02 -1.27 -7.77
C ILE A 65 -1.64 0.03 -8.48
N ALA A 66 -1.08 1.00 -7.77
CA ALA A 66 -0.70 2.30 -8.34
C ALA A 66 0.31 2.17 -9.50
N ARG A 67 1.25 1.22 -9.43
CA ARG A 67 2.26 1.01 -10.48
C ARG A 67 1.69 0.29 -11.71
N VAL A 68 0.79 -0.66 -11.52
CA VAL A 68 0.10 -1.33 -12.63
C VAL A 68 -0.84 -0.34 -13.31
N LEU A 69 -1.57 0.48 -12.53
CA LEU A 69 -2.41 1.57 -13.06
C LEU A 69 -1.57 2.56 -13.89
N ALA A 70 -0.44 3.01 -13.37
CA ALA A 70 0.47 3.89 -14.11
C ALA A 70 0.93 3.25 -15.44
N THR A 71 1.25 1.96 -15.44
CA THR A 71 1.65 1.24 -16.65
C THR A 71 0.51 1.21 -17.67
N ILE A 72 -0.70 0.85 -17.24
CA ILE A 72 -1.87 0.78 -18.11
C ILE A 72 -2.16 2.13 -18.76
N LYS A 73 -2.14 3.21 -17.96
CA LYS A 73 -2.43 4.58 -18.44
C LYS A 73 -1.41 5.10 -19.45
N ASN A 74 -0.14 4.74 -19.31
CA ASN A 74 0.95 5.36 -20.07
C ASN A 74 1.46 4.50 -21.24
N TRP A 75 1.12 3.22 -21.30
CA TRP A 75 1.45 2.40 -22.46
C TRP A 75 0.33 2.47 -23.50
N LEU A 76 0.68 2.88 -24.73
CA LEU A 76 -0.27 3.11 -25.83
C LEU A 76 -1.21 1.92 -26.09
N THR A 77 -0.71 0.69 -25.95
CA THR A 77 -1.48 -0.54 -26.15
C THR A 77 -2.61 -0.72 -25.12
N SER A 78 -2.45 -0.18 -23.91
CA SER A 78 -3.37 -0.36 -22.80
C SER A 78 -4.06 0.92 -22.33
N SER A 79 -3.73 2.09 -22.89
CA SER A 79 -4.27 3.38 -22.42
C SER A 79 -5.79 3.47 -22.56
N GLY A 80 -6.39 2.69 -23.46
CA GLY A 80 -7.83 2.57 -23.66
C GLY A 80 -8.55 1.60 -22.71
N TRP A 81 -7.86 0.91 -21.80
CA TRP A 81 -8.45 -0.07 -20.86
C TRP A 81 -9.15 0.62 -19.69
N THR A 82 -10.24 1.32 -19.98
CA THR A 82 -10.92 2.18 -19.00
C THR A 82 -11.55 1.38 -17.87
N ILE A 83 -12.10 0.20 -18.15
CA ILE A 83 -12.70 -0.69 -17.14
C ILE A 83 -11.64 -1.17 -16.16
N GLU A 84 -10.48 -1.61 -16.65
CA GLU A 84 -9.36 -2.08 -15.83
C GLU A 84 -8.74 -0.94 -15.02
N GLN A 85 -8.66 0.27 -15.59
CA GLN A 85 -8.24 1.47 -14.85
C GLN A 85 -9.20 1.78 -13.69
N GLN A 86 -10.51 1.78 -13.95
CA GLN A 86 -11.54 2.02 -12.93
C GLN A 86 -11.51 0.96 -11.83
N GLN A 87 -11.32 -0.31 -12.19
CA GLN A 87 -11.19 -1.40 -11.23
C GLN A 87 -9.99 -1.18 -10.29
N LEU A 88 -8.80 -0.86 -10.82
CA LEU A 88 -7.63 -0.59 -10.00
C LEU A 88 -7.80 0.65 -9.13
N VAL A 89 -8.43 1.71 -9.65
CA VAL A 89 -8.76 2.91 -8.87
C VAL A 89 -9.68 2.57 -7.71
N SER A 90 -10.71 1.75 -7.94
CA SER A 90 -11.63 1.29 -6.90
C SER A 90 -10.89 0.52 -5.80
N PHE A 91 -10.08 -0.48 -6.18
CA PHE A 91 -9.31 -1.26 -5.19
C PHE A 91 -8.33 -0.41 -4.38
N ALA A 92 -7.73 0.61 -4.99
CA ALA A 92 -6.88 1.55 -4.28
C ALA A 92 -7.67 2.43 -3.32
N LYS A 93 -8.86 2.90 -3.75
CA LYS A 93 -9.73 3.76 -2.95
C LYS A 93 -10.20 3.05 -1.69
N ASP A 94 -10.60 1.79 -1.78
CA ASP A 94 -10.97 0.95 -0.65
C ASP A 94 -9.91 0.94 0.46
N ILE A 95 -8.64 0.66 0.10
CA ILE A 95 -7.55 0.62 1.07
C ILE A 95 -7.33 2.01 1.72
N ILE A 96 -7.41 3.07 0.92
CA ILE A 96 -7.19 4.44 1.39
C ILE A 96 -8.33 4.89 2.31
N ASP A 97 -9.59 4.68 1.91
CA ASP A 97 -10.77 5.02 2.71
C ASP A 97 -10.69 4.37 4.08
N SER A 98 -10.34 3.09 4.13
CA SER A 98 -10.27 2.34 5.38
C SER A 98 -9.12 2.78 6.27
N ALA A 99 -7.95 3.05 5.69
CA ALA A 99 -6.82 3.61 6.44
C ALA A 99 -7.13 5.01 7.00
N VAL A 100 -7.80 5.85 6.22
CA VAL A 100 -8.24 7.19 6.64
C VAL A 100 -9.33 7.10 7.71
N HIS A 101 -10.30 6.20 7.54
CA HIS A 101 -11.41 6.00 8.46
C HIS A 101 -10.93 5.50 9.83
N VAL A 102 -10.06 4.50 9.86
CA VAL A 102 -9.49 3.99 11.12
C VAL A 102 -8.61 5.05 11.79
N GLY A 103 -7.85 5.80 10.97
CA GLY A 103 -7.02 6.90 11.44
C GLY A 103 -5.74 6.45 12.18
N PRO A 104 -4.84 7.40 12.46
CA PRO A 104 -3.57 7.11 13.11
C PRO A 104 -3.71 6.77 14.60
N GLU A 105 -2.70 6.13 15.14
CA GLU A 105 -2.43 6.07 16.57
C GLU A 105 -2.15 7.51 17.09
N PRO A 106 -2.92 8.00 18.09
CA PRO A 106 -2.91 9.42 18.43
C PRO A 106 -1.57 9.99 18.90
N SER A 107 -0.71 9.21 19.54
CA SER A 107 0.54 9.71 20.11
C SER A 107 1.66 9.86 19.08
N SER A 108 1.70 8.99 18.08
CA SER A 108 2.72 8.98 17.03
C SER A 108 2.27 9.64 15.72
N GLY A 109 0.96 9.68 15.43
CA GLY A 109 0.44 10.08 14.13
C GLY A 109 0.64 9.02 13.03
N LEU A 110 1.13 7.82 13.37
CA LEU A 110 1.31 6.70 12.46
C LEU A 110 0.09 5.77 12.49
N LEU A 111 -0.17 5.05 11.39
CA LEU A 111 -1.05 3.88 11.46
C LEU A 111 -0.46 2.82 12.38
N ARG A 112 -1.31 1.96 12.91
CA ARG A 112 -0.87 0.80 13.69
C ARG A 112 -0.47 -0.36 12.78
N HIS A 113 0.39 -1.26 13.29
CA HIS A 113 0.83 -2.45 12.58
C HIS A 113 -0.33 -3.29 12.04
N TYR A 114 -1.26 -3.69 12.91
CA TYR A 114 -2.58 -4.16 12.49
C TYR A 114 -3.51 -2.94 12.54
N ILE A 115 -3.86 -2.40 11.37
CA ILE A 115 -4.52 -1.08 11.23
C ILE A 115 -5.70 -0.95 12.21
N SER A 116 -6.58 -1.97 12.23
CA SER A 116 -7.81 -1.98 13.02
C SER A 116 -7.66 -2.48 14.46
N THR A 117 -6.45 -2.78 14.94
CA THR A 117 -6.22 -3.38 16.27
C THR A 117 -5.53 -2.37 17.20
N PRO A 118 -6.25 -1.75 18.14
CA PRO A 118 -5.71 -0.65 18.96
C PRO A 118 -4.48 -0.99 19.81
N SER A 119 -4.32 -2.27 20.19
CA SER A 119 -3.22 -2.77 21.02
C SER A 119 -1.92 -3.00 20.25
N THR A 120 -1.90 -2.76 18.94
CA THR A 120 -0.68 -2.89 18.16
C THR A 120 0.15 -1.61 18.11
N PHE A 121 1.46 -1.80 17.96
CA PHE A 121 2.40 -0.68 17.90
C PHE A 121 2.16 0.20 16.67
N ALA A 122 2.54 1.48 16.80
CA ALA A 122 2.53 2.46 15.73
C ALA A 122 3.60 2.10 14.67
N GLU A 123 3.22 1.88 13.42
CA GLU A 123 4.08 1.26 12.40
C GLU A 123 4.38 2.26 11.27
N ALA A 124 5.66 2.56 11.07
CA ALA A 124 6.08 3.67 10.22
C ALA A 124 6.17 3.30 8.74
N ALA A 125 6.55 2.06 8.39
CA ALA A 125 6.78 1.70 6.98
C ALA A 125 5.48 1.62 6.19
N GLY A 126 4.45 0.96 6.71
CA GLY A 126 3.12 0.91 6.14
C GLY A 126 2.46 2.27 6.06
N THR A 127 2.60 3.09 7.10
CA THR A 127 2.16 4.50 7.08
C THR A 127 2.81 5.27 5.93
N ALA A 128 4.14 5.19 5.80
CA ALA A 128 4.88 5.84 4.73
C ALA A 128 4.43 5.36 3.35
N MET A 129 4.22 4.05 3.19
CA MET A 129 3.76 3.46 1.93
C MET A 129 2.36 3.92 1.54
N ILE A 130 1.42 3.98 2.47
CA ILE A 130 0.06 4.44 2.18
C ILE A 130 0.10 5.93 1.81
N ALA A 131 0.75 6.78 2.61
CA ALA A 131 0.89 8.21 2.32
C ALA A 131 1.54 8.47 0.95
N THR A 132 2.64 7.78 0.64
CA THR A 132 3.32 7.94 -0.66
C THR A 132 2.42 7.56 -1.83
N ASN A 133 1.62 6.48 -1.70
CA ASN A 133 0.75 6.05 -2.79
C ASN A 133 -0.50 6.91 -2.94
N ILE A 134 -0.98 7.59 -1.89
CA ILE A 134 -2.00 8.63 -2.02
C ILE A 134 -1.51 9.74 -2.98
N TYR A 135 -0.29 10.26 -2.81
CA TYR A 135 0.24 11.27 -3.73
C TYR A 135 0.39 10.74 -5.16
N ARG A 136 0.84 9.48 -5.35
CA ARG A 136 0.92 8.88 -6.68
C ARG A 136 -0.46 8.76 -7.32
N LEU A 137 -1.47 8.37 -6.56
CA LEU A 137 -2.84 8.21 -7.04
C LEU A 137 -3.52 9.56 -7.30
N ALA A 138 -3.15 10.62 -6.57
CA ALA A 138 -3.54 11.99 -6.87
C ALA A 138 -3.06 12.45 -8.26
N VAL A 139 -1.92 11.92 -8.74
CA VAL A 139 -1.46 12.17 -10.12
C VAL A 139 -2.16 11.26 -11.13
N LEU A 140 -2.39 9.98 -10.80
CA LEU A 140 -2.92 8.99 -11.73
C LEU A 140 -4.45 9.07 -11.94
N ALA A 141 -5.18 9.54 -10.94
CA ALA A 141 -6.63 9.65 -10.93
C ALA A 141 -7.05 10.88 -10.08
N PRO A 142 -6.72 12.11 -10.53
CA PRO A 142 -6.89 13.33 -9.75
C PRO A 142 -8.32 13.58 -9.32
N ASP A 143 -9.30 13.27 -10.18
CA ASP A 143 -10.73 13.45 -9.90
C ASP A 143 -11.23 12.67 -8.66
N ILE A 144 -10.50 11.63 -8.27
CA ILE A 144 -10.81 10.80 -7.10
C ILE A 144 -9.93 11.16 -5.91
N PHE A 145 -8.62 11.35 -6.13
CA PHE A 145 -7.64 11.39 -5.04
C PHE A 145 -7.15 12.80 -4.67
N VAL A 146 -7.42 13.83 -5.48
CA VAL A 146 -7.13 15.24 -5.12
C VAL A 146 -8.28 15.78 -4.28
N THR A 147 -8.35 15.32 -3.04
CA THR A 147 -9.32 15.79 -2.04
C THR A 147 -8.60 16.30 -0.81
N SER A 148 -9.20 17.26 -0.10
CA SER A 148 -8.64 17.76 1.17
C SER A 148 -8.46 16.63 2.18
N THR A 149 -9.42 15.69 2.24
CA THR A 149 -9.38 14.52 3.12
C THR A 149 -8.12 13.68 2.90
N TYR A 150 -7.86 13.25 1.67
CA TYR A 150 -6.73 12.35 1.40
C TYR A 150 -5.39 13.06 1.47
N LEU A 151 -5.29 14.28 0.93
CA LEU A 151 -4.03 15.01 0.93
C LEU A 151 -3.63 15.46 2.35
N THR A 152 -4.57 15.94 3.16
CA THR A 152 -4.29 16.31 4.56
C THR A 152 -3.88 15.09 5.38
N TRP A 153 -4.54 13.95 5.17
CA TRP A 153 -4.15 12.70 5.83
C TRP A 153 -2.73 12.28 5.41
N ALA A 154 -2.41 12.32 4.11
CA ALA A 154 -1.09 11.95 3.60
C ALA A 154 0.01 12.91 4.10
N ASP A 155 -0.25 14.21 4.16
CA ASP A 155 0.68 15.21 4.69
C ASP A 155 0.98 14.99 6.17
N THR A 156 -0.07 14.72 6.96
CA THR A 156 0.06 14.43 8.39
C THR A 156 0.83 13.14 8.63
N ALA A 157 0.47 12.07 7.92
CA ALA A 157 1.16 10.78 7.99
C ALA A 157 2.63 10.90 7.57
N ARG A 158 2.93 11.66 6.52
CA ARG A 158 4.31 11.95 6.07
C ARG A 158 5.09 12.67 7.16
N ALA A 159 4.51 13.67 7.82
CA ALA A 159 5.18 14.38 8.91
C ALA A 159 5.50 13.46 10.09
N ALA A 160 4.56 12.60 10.48
CA ALA A 160 4.77 11.58 11.53
C ALA A 160 5.88 10.57 11.16
N VAL A 161 5.91 10.12 9.90
CA VAL A 161 6.98 9.24 9.39
C VAL A 161 8.34 9.92 9.48
N VAL A 162 8.45 11.21 9.14
CA VAL A 162 9.71 11.96 9.25
C VAL A 162 10.18 12.04 10.70
N GLN A 163 9.27 12.23 11.66
CA GLN A 163 9.61 12.23 13.09
C GLN A 163 10.08 10.85 13.59
N SER A 164 9.74 9.78 12.87
CA SER A 164 10.13 8.40 13.17
C SER A 164 11.50 8.01 12.60
N VAL A 165 12.16 8.93 11.89
CA VAL A 165 13.52 8.72 11.37
C VAL A 165 14.53 9.06 12.47
N GLY A 166 15.33 8.07 12.87
CA GLY A 166 16.40 8.25 13.85
C GLY A 166 17.50 9.18 13.35
N SER A 167 18.34 9.67 14.28
CA SER A 167 19.49 10.54 13.97
C SER A 167 20.53 9.89 13.04
N ASN A 168 20.58 8.55 13.02
CA ASN A 168 21.39 7.76 12.08
C ASN A 168 20.73 7.62 10.69
N GLY A 169 19.61 8.30 10.46
CA GLY A 169 18.82 8.26 9.25
C GLY A 169 17.94 7.01 9.13
N VAL A 170 17.91 6.08 10.07
CA VAL A 170 17.13 4.84 9.96
C VAL A 170 15.66 5.09 10.33
N LEU A 171 14.73 4.65 9.48
CA LEU A 171 13.31 4.63 9.85
C LEU A 171 13.09 3.56 10.93
N LYS A 172 12.62 3.99 12.11
CA LYS A 172 12.28 3.13 13.25
C LYS A 172 10.84 2.64 13.20
N SER A 173 10.47 1.77 14.14
CA SER A 173 9.10 1.27 14.27
C SER A 173 8.58 0.53 13.03
N GLY A 174 9.42 -0.34 12.47
CA GLY A 174 9.04 -1.24 11.39
C GLY A 174 8.58 -2.61 11.91
N ILE A 175 7.97 -3.41 11.04
CA ILE A 175 7.71 -4.83 11.34
C ILE A 175 8.96 -5.69 11.10
N ASN A 176 9.16 -6.71 11.95
CA ASN A 176 10.15 -7.75 11.70
C ASN A 176 9.54 -8.84 10.80
N SER A 177 9.93 -8.89 9.52
CA SER A 177 9.36 -9.85 8.56
C SER A 177 9.69 -11.31 8.86
N TYR A 178 10.78 -11.60 9.57
CA TYR A 178 11.11 -12.97 10.01
C TYR A 178 10.23 -13.44 11.18
N LYS A 179 9.63 -12.49 11.91
CA LYS A 179 8.83 -12.75 13.10
C LYS A 179 7.55 -11.93 13.07
N TYR A 180 6.84 -12.06 11.97
CA TYR A 180 5.67 -11.25 11.65
C TYR A 180 4.55 -11.31 12.69
N MET A 181 4.44 -12.37 13.48
CA MET A 181 3.46 -12.45 14.57
C MET A 181 3.85 -11.66 15.83
N GLU A 182 5.08 -11.15 15.93
CA GLU A 182 5.53 -10.34 17.08
C GLU A 182 4.94 -8.92 17.01
N ASN A 183 4.26 -8.51 18.08
CA ASN A 183 3.73 -7.15 18.24
C ASN A 183 4.75 -6.25 18.94
N THR A 184 5.99 -6.25 18.46
CA THR A 184 7.07 -5.41 19.00
C THR A 184 7.76 -4.72 17.83
N PRO A 185 7.96 -3.39 17.89
CA PRO A 185 8.59 -2.66 16.81
C PRO A 185 10.01 -3.17 16.60
N TYR A 186 10.38 -3.37 15.34
CA TYR A 186 11.74 -3.62 14.93
C TYR A 186 12.49 -2.29 14.86
N GLU A 187 13.47 -2.14 15.75
CA GLU A 187 14.25 -0.90 15.93
C GLU A 187 15.54 -0.85 15.10
N ASP A 188 15.87 -1.95 14.41
CA ASP A 188 17.04 -2.04 13.54
C ASP A 188 16.65 -1.82 12.06
N THR A 189 17.65 -1.78 11.20
CA THR A 189 17.52 -1.58 9.77
C THR A 189 16.75 -2.71 9.09
N SER A 190 15.50 -2.42 8.70
CA SER A 190 14.72 -3.25 7.78
C SER A 190 14.78 -2.69 6.35
N PRO A 191 15.34 -3.41 5.35
CA PRO A 191 15.36 -2.97 3.96
C PRO A 191 13.97 -2.66 3.40
N GLU A 192 12.93 -3.34 3.89
CA GLU A 192 11.54 -3.14 3.52
C GLU A 192 11.00 -1.81 4.06
N ALA A 193 11.39 -1.44 5.28
CA ALA A 193 11.05 -0.16 5.90
C ALA A 193 11.84 1.03 5.31
N GLN A 194 13.00 0.77 4.70
CA GLN A 194 13.86 1.82 4.18
C GLN A 194 13.52 2.26 2.73
N ARG A 195 12.78 1.46 1.95
CA ARG A 195 12.39 1.78 0.56
C ARG A 195 11.33 2.90 0.39
N PRO A 196 10.35 3.09 1.28
CA PRO A 196 9.32 4.12 1.13
C PRO A 196 9.83 5.56 1.30
N ARG A 197 11.12 5.77 1.60
CA ARG A 197 11.74 7.08 1.90
C ARG A 197 11.80 8.10 0.76
N ALA A 198 11.19 7.80 -0.39
CA ALA A 198 11.10 8.74 -1.51
C ALA A 198 9.88 9.66 -1.32
N PHE A 199 9.99 10.58 -0.37
CA PHE A 199 9.24 11.84 -0.38
C PHE A 199 10.16 12.93 -0.90
#